data_AF-A0A6I0K452-F1
#
_entry.id   AF-A0A6I0K452-F1
#
_cell.length_a   1.000
_cell.length_b   1.000
_cell.length_c   1.000
_cell.angle_alpha   90.00
_cell.angle_beta   90.00
_cell.angle_gamma   90.00
#
_symmetry.space_group_name_H-M   'P 1'
#
loop_
_entity.id
_entity.type
_entity.pdbx_description
1 polymer ?
#
loop_
_entity_poly.entity_id
_entity_poly.type
_entity_poly.pdbx_seq_one_letter_code
_entity_poly.pdbx_strand_id
1 'polypeptide(L)'
;METKCQCCCAHTHTSPQSKEKEQSIIRKIGAPVLSGIFLITGIIFQHQEWVGFSHPVVEFCWFLLGFLPVGLPVMREAWEGILRKDWFNEFSLMALASLGAFYIGEYPEALAVMLLYTLGEMLQDKAVNQATRNIRGLLDVRPERVDV
;
A
#
# COMPACT_ATOMS: atom_id res chain seq x y z
N MET A 1 21.50 -26.75 47.24
CA MET A 1 20.08 -26.39 47.49
C MET A 1 19.92 -24.96 47.05
N GLU A 2 19.60 -24.77 45.78
CA GLU A 2 18.25 -24.43 45.28
C GLU A 2 17.92 -22.94 45.47
N THR A 3 18.02 -22.13 44.42
CA THR A 3 16.92 -21.65 43.53
C THR A 3 16.03 -20.59 44.16
N LYS A 4 16.04 -19.36 43.64
CA LYS A 4 14.84 -18.71 43.06
C LYS A 4 15.10 -17.33 42.47
N CYS A 5 14.74 -17.22 41.19
CA CYS A 5 14.46 -16.00 40.47
C CYS A 5 13.19 -15.30 41.01
N GLN A 6 13.23 -13.97 41.04
CA GLN A 6 12.10 -13.05 41.23
C GLN A 6 12.63 -11.66 40.81
N CYS A 7 11.97 -10.75 40.09
CA CYS A 7 10.66 -10.65 39.47
C CYS A 7 10.77 -9.44 38.51
N CYS A 8 10.28 -9.50 37.28
CA CYS A 8 9.89 -8.29 36.54
C CYS A 8 8.62 -8.62 35.73
N CYS A 9 7.53 -8.02 36.20
CA CYS A 9 6.31 -7.68 35.47
C CYS A 9 5.61 -8.78 34.66
N ALA A 10 4.72 -9.48 35.35
CA ALA A 10 3.57 -10.14 34.76
C ALA A 10 2.57 -9.11 34.21
N HIS A 11 2.44 -9.05 32.89
CA HIS A 11 1.21 -8.61 32.22
C HIS A 11 0.78 -9.71 31.25
N THR A 12 -0.12 -10.57 31.75
CA THR A 12 -0.89 -11.52 30.94
C THR A 12 -2.00 -10.75 30.24
N HIS A 13 -1.85 -10.55 28.93
CA HIS A 13 -3.00 -10.40 28.04
C HIS A 13 -3.05 -11.61 27.12
N THR A 14 -3.97 -12.51 27.45
CA THR A 14 -4.51 -13.48 26.50
C THR A 14 -5.35 -12.69 25.49
N SER A 15 -5.03 -12.81 24.21
CA SER A 15 -5.92 -12.43 23.12
C SER A 15 -5.86 -13.53 22.04
N PRO A 16 -7.00 -13.94 21.46
CA PRO A 16 -7.07 -15.06 20.54
C PRO A 16 -6.45 -14.68 19.19
N GLN A 17 -5.18 -15.04 19.01
CA GLN A 17 -4.44 -14.89 17.75
C GLN A 17 -4.88 -15.97 16.73
N SER A 18 -6.01 -15.76 16.05
CA SER A 18 -6.28 -16.52 14.81
C SER A 18 -7.18 -15.82 13.77
N LYS A 19 -7.64 -14.57 13.98
CA LYS A 19 -8.48 -13.85 13.00
C LYS A 19 -7.94 -12.50 12.49
N GLU A 20 -6.85 -11.96 13.07
CA GLU A 20 -6.39 -10.60 12.76
C GLU A 20 -5.38 -10.53 11.59
N LYS A 21 -4.62 -11.60 11.35
CA LYS A 21 -3.60 -11.63 10.30
C LYS A 21 -4.21 -11.66 8.89
N GLU A 22 -5.35 -12.32 8.73
CA GLU A 22 -6.09 -12.40 7.48
C GLU A 22 -6.69 -11.04 7.10
N GLN A 23 -7.31 -10.34 8.06
CA GLN A 23 -7.89 -8.99 7.88
C GLN A 23 -6.89 -7.92 7.41
N SER A 24 -5.63 -7.99 7.84
CA SER A 24 -4.58 -7.05 7.40
C SER A 24 -4.16 -7.24 5.94
N ILE A 25 -4.25 -8.46 5.41
CA ILE A 25 -3.89 -8.78 4.03
C ILE A 25 -5.06 -8.46 3.10
N ILE A 26 -6.32 -8.78 3.47
CA ILE A 26 -7.49 -8.43 2.64
C ILE A 26 -7.69 -6.90 2.57
N ARG A 27 -7.30 -6.17 3.60
CA ARG A 27 -7.38 -4.70 3.59
C ARG A 27 -6.24 -4.05 2.79
N LYS A 28 -5.05 -4.66 2.78
CA LYS A 28 -3.90 -4.23 1.95
C LYS A 28 -4.08 -4.56 0.45
N ILE A 29 -4.66 -5.72 0.12
CA ILE A 29 -4.95 -6.11 -1.27
C ILE A 29 -6.31 -5.58 -1.75
N GLY A 30 -7.29 -5.49 -0.86
CA GLY A 30 -8.64 -5.07 -1.22
C GLY A 30 -8.72 -3.62 -1.66
N ALA A 31 -7.90 -2.74 -1.08
CA ALA A 31 -7.83 -1.33 -1.48
C ALA A 31 -7.40 -1.13 -2.94
N PRO A 32 -6.25 -1.65 -3.43
CA PRO A 32 -5.87 -1.52 -4.83
C PRO A 32 -6.81 -2.29 -5.77
N VAL A 33 -7.34 -3.46 -5.36
CA VAL A 33 -8.31 -4.20 -6.20
C VAL A 33 -9.61 -3.40 -6.38
N LEU A 34 -10.14 -2.82 -5.30
CA LEU A 34 -11.34 -1.98 -5.37
C LEU A 34 -11.11 -0.76 -6.25
N SER A 35 -9.97 -0.10 -6.09
CA SER A 35 -9.57 1.07 -6.88
C SER A 35 -9.42 0.72 -8.36
N GLY A 36 -8.84 -0.44 -8.66
CA GLY A 36 -8.73 -0.97 -10.02
C GLY A 36 -10.09 -1.26 -10.65
N ILE A 37 -11.04 -1.83 -9.90
CA ILE A 37 -12.42 -2.01 -10.38
C ILE A 37 -13.06 -0.66 -10.71
N PHE A 38 -12.92 0.34 -9.83
CA PHE A 38 -13.43 1.70 -10.05
C PHE A 38 -12.83 2.34 -11.30
N LEU A 39 -11.51 2.18 -11.51
CA LEU A 39 -10.80 2.70 -12.68
C LEU A 39 -11.33 2.07 -13.98
N ILE A 40 -11.37 0.73 -14.05
CA ILE A 40 -11.82 0.00 -15.24
C ILE A 40 -13.30 0.31 -15.54
N THR A 41 -14.13 0.33 -14.50
CA THR A 41 -15.55 0.66 -14.64
C THR A 41 -15.74 2.10 -15.12
N GLY A 42 -14.96 3.06 -14.60
CA GLY A 42 -14.98 4.46 -15.04
C GLY A 42 -14.61 4.62 -16.51
N ILE A 43 -13.55 3.95 -16.97
CA ILE A 43 -13.11 3.98 -18.38
C ILE A 43 -14.20 3.37 -19.30
N ILE A 44 -14.82 2.25 -18.89
CA ILE A 44 -15.90 1.62 -19.66
C ILE A 44 -17.11 2.56 -19.79
N PHE A 45 -17.52 3.21 -18.70
CA PHE A 45 -18.62 4.17 -18.71
C PHE A 45 -18.33 5.39 -19.60
N GLN A 46 -17.08 5.85 -19.63
CA GLN A 46 -16.66 6.96 -20.48
C GLN A 46 -16.72 6.60 -21.97
N HIS A 47 -16.35 5.36 -22.33
CA HIS A 47 -16.39 4.88 -23.72
C HIS A 47 -17.79 4.53 -24.23
N GLN A 48 -18.74 4.21 -23.34
CA GLN A 48 -20.09 3.80 -23.72
C GLN A 48 -21.09 4.98 -23.88
N GLU A 49 -20.59 6.22 -23.84
CA GLU A 49 -21.36 7.48 -24.01
C GLU A 49 -22.66 7.51 -23.19
N TRP A 50 -22.62 6.94 -21.98
CA TRP A 50 -23.79 6.89 -21.12
C TRP A 50 -24.17 8.30 -20.67
N VAL A 51 -25.36 8.79 -21.07
CA VAL A 51 -25.87 10.16 -20.85
C VAL A 51 -25.85 10.65 -19.40
N GLY A 52 -25.71 9.76 -18.40
CA GLY A 52 -25.55 10.11 -16.99
C GLY A 52 -24.12 10.43 -16.55
N PHE A 53 -23.10 10.01 -17.29
CA PHE A 53 -21.68 10.23 -16.97
C PHE A 53 -21.08 11.45 -17.68
N SER A 54 -21.81 12.09 -18.61
CA SER A 54 -21.38 13.34 -19.26
C SER A 54 -21.35 14.56 -18.31
N HIS A 55 -21.85 14.45 -17.08
CA HIS A 55 -21.72 15.53 -16.10
C HIS A 55 -20.34 15.48 -15.44
N PRO A 56 -19.51 16.55 -15.56
CA PRO A 56 -18.14 16.56 -15.06
C PRO A 56 -18.03 16.34 -13.54
N VAL A 57 -19.10 16.68 -12.80
CA VAL A 57 -19.17 16.46 -11.35
C VAL A 57 -19.32 14.98 -11.00
N VAL A 58 -20.09 14.22 -11.78
CA VAL A 58 -20.31 12.79 -11.53
C VAL A 58 -19.03 12.02 -11.80
N GLU A 59 -18.35 12.34 -12.89
CA GLU A 59 -17.04 11.79 -13.24
C GLU A 59 -16.00 12.06 -12.14
N PHE A 60 -15.87 13.32 -11.72
CA PHE A 60 -14.97 13.70 -10.63
C PHE A 60 -15.25 12.92 -9.34
N CYS A 61 -16.52 12.86 -8.91
CA CYS A 61 -16.89 12.12 -7.70
C CYS A 61 -16.59 10.62 -7.80
N TRP A 62 -16.81 10.02 -8.97
CA TRP A 62 -16.54 8.59 -9.20
C TRP A 62 -15.06 8.26 -9.08
N PHE A 63 -14.20 8.99 -9.79
CA PHE A 63 -12.76 8.78 -9.74
C PHE A 63 -12.16 9.19 -8.39
N LEU A 64 -12.69 10.22 -7.74
CA LEU A 64 -12.27 10.60 -6.39
C LEU A 64 -12.58 9.51 -5.35
N LEU A 65 -13.73 8.82 -5.47
CA LEU A 65 -14.08 7.68 -4.62
C LEU A 65 -13.11 6.50 -4.83
N GLY A 66 -12.73 6.22 -6.08
CA GLY A 66 -11.70 5.22 -6.39
C GLY A 66 -10.31 5.63 -5.90
N PHE A 67 -10.01 6.92 -5.90
CA PHE A 67 -8.70 7.47 -5.51
C PHE A 67 -8.46 7.44 -4.01
N LEU A 68 -9.46 7.76 -3.19
CA LEU A 68 -9.34 7.80 -1.72
C LEU A 68 -8.59 6.60 -1.10
N PRO A 69 -8.95 5.32 -1.34
CA PRO A 69 -8.31 4.19 -0.67
C PRO A 69 -6.82 4.01 -0.99
N VAL A 70 -6.35 4.36 -2.20
CA VAL A 70 -4.95 4.21 -2.62
C VAL A 70 -4.14 5.52 -2.52
N GLY A 71 -4.78 6.66 -2.75
CA GLY A 71 -4.14 7.98 -2.73
C GLY A 71 -3.99 8.57 -1.32
N LEU A 72 -4.88 8.27 -0.37
CA LEU A 72 -4.78 8.76 1.01
C LEU A 72 -3.46 8.41 1.73
N PRO A 73 -2.96 7.16 1.70
CA PRO A 73 -1.67 6.87 2.33
C PRO A 73 -0.54 7.70 1.70
N VAL A 74 -0.41 7.65 0.37
CA VAL A 74 0.62 8.40 -0.37
C VAL A 74 0.59 9.91 -0.07
N MET A 75 -0.60 10.51 -0.03
CA MET A 75 -0.75 11.92 0.33
C MET A 75 -0.33 12.23 1.77
N ARG A 76 -0.58 11.32 2.72
CA ARG A 76 -0.13 11.49 4.11
C ARG A 76 1.38 11.40 4.22
N GLU A 77 2.00 10.40 3.60
CA GLU A 77 3.46 10.27 3.55
C GLU A 77 4.11 11.51 2.90
N ALA A 78 3.53 12.02 1.81
CA ALA A 78 4.00 13.24 1.14
C ALA A 78 3.91 14.46 2.09
N TRP A 79 2.78 14.62 2.79
CA TRP A 79 2.59 15.71 3.74
C TRP A 79 3.57 15.66 4.91
N GLU A 80 3.78 14.48 5.49
CA GLU A 80 4.77 14.28 6.55
C GLU A 80 6.22 14.50 6.05
N GLY A 81 6.53 14.10 4.81
CA GLY A 81 7.82 14.36 4.17
C GLY A 81 8.11 15.85 4.05
N ILE A 82 7.12 16.62 3.59
CA ILE A 82 7.21 18.08 3.49
C ILE A 82 7.46 18.71 4.87
N LEU A 83 6.74 18.26 5.91
CA LEU A 83 6.95 18.74 7.29
C LEU A 83 8.36 18.44 7.82
N ARG A 84 8.95 17.31 7.42
CA ARG A 84 10.33 16.91 7.75
C ARG A 84 11.41 17.61 6.91
N LYS A 85 11.05 18.56 6.05
CA LYS A 85 11.92 19.25 5.07
C LYS A 85 12.51 18.32 4.01
N ASP A 86 11.87 17.19 3.74
CA ASP A 86 12.20 16.27 2.65
C ASP A 86 11.22 16.48 1.48
N TRP A 87 11.38 17.60 0.78
CA TRP A 87 10.46 18.06 -0.26
C TRP A 87 10.59 17.33 -1.60
N PHE A 88 11.72 16.65 -1.88
CA PHE A 88 11.98 15.95 -3.15
C PHE A 88 12.02 14.43 -2.97
N ASN A 89 11.00 13.91 -2.29
CA ASN A 89 10.81 12.48 -2.10
C ASN A 89 9.83 11.90 -3.16
N GLU A 90 9.79 10.58 -3.31
CA GLU A 90 8.88 9.85 -4.21
C GLU A 90 7.41 10.21 -3.94
N PHE A 91 7.03 10.25 -2.65
CA PHE A 91 5.68 10.57 -2.23
C PHE A 91 5.27 11.99 -2.64
N SER A 92 6.18 12.96 -2.49
CA SER A 92 5.97 14.35 -2.90
C SER A 92 5.80 14.48 -4.41
N LEU A 93 6.63 13.76 -5.18
CA LEU A 93 6.56 13.77 -6.65
C LEU A 93 5.23 13.17 -7.15
N MET A 94 4.81 12.05 -6.56
CA MET A 94 3.55 11.38 -6.86
C MET A 94 2.32 12.21 -6.48
N ALA A 95 2.35 12.86 -5.32
CA ALA A 95 1.29 13.75 -4.88
C ALA A 95 1.15 14.96 -5.83
N LEU A 96 2.28 15.58 -6.20
CA LEU A 96 2.29 16.70 -7.15
C LEU A 96 1.74 16.29 -8.52
N ALA A 97 2.17 15.14 -9.05
CA ALA A 97 1.69 14.62 -10.32
C ALA A 97 0.17 14.37 -10.30
N SER A 98 -0.34 13.78 -9.21
CA SER A 98 -1.77 13.50 -9.06
C SER A 98 -2.59 14.77 -8.94
N LEU A 99 -2.11 15.75 -8.17
CA LEU A 99 -2.74 17.07 -8.08
C LEU A 99 -2.75 17.78 -9.44
N GLY A 100 -1.69 17.66 -10.22
CA GLY A 100 -1.62 18.18 -11.60
C GLY A 100 -2.66 17.54 -12.51
N ALA A 101 -2.81 16.21 -12.44
CA ALA A 101 -3.82 15.49 -13.20
C ALA A 101 -5.25 15.90 -12.79
N PHE A 102 -5.53 16.04 -11.49
CA PHE A 102 -6.79 16.60 -10.99
C PHE A 102 -7.05 18.03 -11.47
N TYR A 103 -6.00 18.85 -11.63
CA TYR A 103 -6.12 20.23 -12.10
C TYR A 103 -6.45 20.33 -13.59
N ILE A 104 -5.92 19.42 -14.41
CA ILE A 104 -6.17 19.38 -15.86
C ILE A 104 -7.50 18.69 -16.20
N GLY A 105 -8.10 17.96 -15.24
CA GLY A 105 -9.35 17.23 -15.41
C GLY A 105 -9.17 15.76 -15.80
N GLU A 106 -7.92 15.29 -15.83
CA GLU A 106 -7.52 13.93 -16.16
C GLU A 106 -7.54 13.08 -14.86
N TYR A 107 -8.75 12.82 -14.35
CA TYR A 107 -8.97 12.05 -13.12
C TYR A 107 -8.62 10.56 -13.22
N PRO A 108 -8.90 9.85 -14.34
CA PRO A 108 -8.48 8.46 -14.53
C PRO A 108 -6.96 8.27 -14.34
N GLU A 109 -6.17 9.21 -14.81
CA GLU A 109 -4.71 9.22 -14.81
C GLU A 109 -4.18 9.35 -13.38
N ALA A 110 -4.76 10.26 -12.59
CA ALA A 110 -4.42 10.42 -11.18
C ALA A 110 -4.67 9.12 -10.39
N LEU A 111 -5.81 8.46 -10.64
CA LEU A 111 -6.14 7.17 -10.04
C LEU A 111 -5.20 6.06 -10.50
N ALA A 112 -4.90 6.00 -11.80
CA ALA A 112 -4.04 4.99 -12.39
C ALA A 112 -2.60 5.04 -11.85
N VAL A 113 -2.03 6.23 -11.70
CA VAL A 113 -0.67 6.42 -11.15
C VAL A 113 -0.59 5.89 -9.71
N MET A 114 -1.56 6.25 -8.86
CA MET A 114 -1.61 5.78 -7.48
C MET A 114 -1.83 4.26 -7.38
N LEU A 115 -2.73 3.72 -8.21
CA LEU A 115 -2.96 2.28 -8.28
C LEU A 115 -1.68 1.53 -8.69
N LEU A 116 -0.99 2.01 -9.73
CA LEU A 116 0.21 1.36 -10.25
C LEU A 116 1.35 1.40 -9.24
N TYR A 117 1.49 2.50 -8.50
CA TYR A 117 2.45 2.58 -7.41
C TYR A 117 2.16 1.56 -6.31
N THR A 118 0.92 1.48 -5.81
CA THR A 118 0.56 0.50 -4.79
C THR A 118 0.81 -0.93 -5.27
N LEU A 119 0.49 -1.22 -6.53
CA LEU A 119 0.80 -2.52 -7.12
C LEU A 119 2.31 -2.75 -7.24
N GLY A 120 3.07 -1.73 -7.64
CA GLY A 120 4.53 -1.78 -7.74
C GLY A 120 5.21 -2.04 -6.40
N GLU A 121 4.79 -1.34 -5.35
CA GLU A 121 5.27 -1.53 -3.98
C GLU A 121 5.01 -2.97 -3.51
N MET A 122 3.83 -3.53 -3.78
CA MET A 122 3.52 -4.92 -3.47
C MET A 122 4.41 -5.92 -4.23
N LEU A 123 4.76 -5.63 -5.48
CA LEU A 123 5.68 -6.48 -6.26
C LEU A 123 7.11 -6.35 -5.75
N GLN A 124 7.54 -5.13 -5.39
CA GLN A 124 8.84 -4.86 -4.80
C GLN A 124 9.02 -5.61 -3.48
N ASP A 125 8.02 -5.56 -2.59
CA ASP A 125 8.02 -6.31 -1.33
C ASP A 125 8.18 -7.82 -1.56
N LYS A 126 7.43 -8.38 -2.51
CA LYS A 126 7.54 -9.81 -2.86
C LYS A 126 8.92 -10.15 -3.42
N ALA A 127 9.46 -9.31 -4.30
CA ALA A 127 10.78 -9.52 -4.89
C ALA A 127 11.89 -9.49 -3.83
N VAL A 128 11.86 -8.51 -2.92
CA VAL A 128 12.84 -8.38 -1.84
C VAL A 128 12.77 -9.56 -0.87
N ASN A 129 11.57 -10.01 -0.52
CA ASN A 129 11.37 -11.20 0.33
C ASN A 129 11.94 -12.46 -0.34
N GLN A 130 11.68 -12.66 -1.63
CA GLN A 130 12.21 -13.80 -2.37
C GLN A 130 13.74 -13.77 -2.45
N ALA A 131 14.33 -12.60 -2.73
CA ALA A 131 15.78 -12.43 -2.77
C ALA A 131 16.43 -12.76 -1.41
N THR A 132 15.87 -12.23 -0.32
CA THR A 132 16.37 -12.46 1.04
C THR A 132 16.32 -13.94 1.43
N ARG A 133 15.24 -14.66 1.07
CA ARG A 133 15.11 -16.09 1.35
C ARG A 133 16.18 -16.92 0.61
N ASN A 134 16.45 -16.59 -0.66
CA ASN A 134 17.47 -17.29 -1.44
C ASN A 134 18.88 -17.06 -0.86
N ILE A 135 19.21 -15.84 -0.43
CA ILE A 135 20.51 -15.53 0.20
C ILE A 135 20.68 -16.30 1.52
N ARG A 136 19.64 -16.34 2.35
CA ARG A 136 19.67 -17.12 3.60
C ARG A 136 19.88 -18.61 3.34
N GLY A 137 19.21 -19.17 2.33
CA GLY A 137 19.40 -20.57 1.94
C GLY A 137 20.82 -20.90 1.47
N LEU A 138 21.54 -19.94 0.88
CA LEU A 138 22.95 -20.11 0.51
C LEU A 138 23.91 -19.90 1.69
N LEU A 139 23.55 -19.06 2.65
CA LEU A 139 24.35 -18.82 3.87
C LEU A 139 24.25 -19.99 4.86
N ASP A 140 23.09 -20.66 4.91
CA ASP A 140 22.79 -21.82 5.77
C ASP A 140 23.52 -23.12 5.35
N VAL A 141 24.22 -23.10 4.21
CA VAL A 141 25.10 -24.20 3.77
C VAL A 141 26.46 -24.16 4.48
N ARG A 142 26.75 -23.13 5.28
CA ARG A 142 27.99 -23.06 6.07
C ARG A 142 27.84 -23.93 7.32
N PRO A 143 28.63 -25.01 7.51
CA PRO A 143 28.52 -25.85 8.69
C PRO A 143 28.98 -25.09 9.93
N GLU A 144 28.09 -24.98 10.93
CA GLU A 144 28.33 -24.25 12.20
C GLU A 144 29.28 -25.01 13.15
N ARG A 145 29.51 -26.32 12.95
CA ARG A 145 30.37 -27.13 13.84
C ARG A 145 31.21 -28.14 13.07
N VAL A 146 32.52 -27.98 13.20
CA VAL A 146 33.48 -29.07 13.04
C VAL A 146 33.64 -29.67 14.42
N ASP A 147 33.16 -30.90 14.60
CA ASP A 147 33.46 -31.74 15.76
C ASP A 147 34.94 -32.14 15.67
N VAL A 148 35.72 -31.86 16.73
CA VAL A 148 37.16 -32.14 16.82
C VAL A 148 37.42 -33.47 17.50
#